data_AF-A0A3D0RU43-F1
#
_entry.id   AF-A0A3D0RU43-F1
#
_cell.length_a   1.000
_cell.length_b   1.000
_cell.length_c   1.000
_cell.angle_alpha   90.00
_cell.angle_beta   90.00
_cell.angle_gamma   90.00
#
_symmetry.space_group_name_H-M   'P 1'
#
loop_
_entity.id
_entity.type
_entity.pdbx_description
1 polymer ?
#
loop_
_entity_poly.entity_id
_entity_poly.type
_entity_poly.pdbx_seq_one_letter_code
_entity_poly.pdbx_strand_id
1 'polypeptide(L)' 'MTLPGLGFTLDRSYAATPERVWAQWTDPELLASWFCPNPDLPTTCDLDVRPGGAWRVVMGEWAVGGRYVEVSPVTR' A
#
# COMPACT_ATOMS: atom_id res chain seq x y z
N MET A 1 -23.12 -2.25 5.44
CA MET A 1 -23.39 -2.91 6.73
C MET A 1 -22.03 -3.32 7.30
N THR A 2 -21.42 -2.48 8.14
CA THR A 2 -20.14 -2.77 8.81
C THR A 2 -20.44 -3.58 10.07
N LEU A 3 -19.85 -4.77 10.20
CA LEU A 3 -19.99 -5.59 11.39
C LEU A 3 -19.16 -4.94 12.52
N PRO A 4 -19.76 -4.62 13.69
CA PRO A 4 -19.01 -4.06 14.80
C PRO A 4 -17.97 -5.08 15.31
N GLY A 5 -16.71 -4.66 15.42
CA GLY A 5 -15.61 -5.48 15.97
C GLY A 5 -14.59 -6.04 14.96
N LEU A 6 -14.78 -5.85 13.65
CA LEU A 6 -13.84 -6.30 12.60
C LEU A 6 -12.93 -5.17 12.14
N GLY A 7 -12.05 -4.71 13.02
CA GLY A 7 -11.04 -3.71 12.71
C GLY A 7 -9.83 -3.85 13.62
N PHE A 8 -8.66 -3.51 13.11
CA PHE A 8 -7.45 -3.38 13.90
C PHE A 8 -6.83 -2.01 13.65
N THR A 9 -6.08 -1.51 14.63
CA THR A 9 -5.32 -0.25 14.52
C THR A 9 -3.83 -0.56 14.55
N LEU A 10 -3.08 0.03 13.62
CA LEU A 10 -1.62 -0.02 13.58
C LEU A 10 -1.09 1.41 13.68
N ASP A 11 -0.22 1.66 14.67
CA ASP A 11 0.50 2.93 14.84
C ASP A 11 2.00 2.71 14.67
N ARG A 12 2.66 3.58 13.90
CA ARG A 12 4.11 3.57 13.70
C ARG A 12 4.63 5.00 13.52
N SER A 13 5.76 5.28 14.15
CA SER A 13 6.51 6.54 14.00
C SER A 13 7.75 6.33 13.14
N TYR A 14 7.99 7.25 12.20
CA TYR A 14 9.15 7.23 11.31
C TYR A 14 9.89 8.55 11.35
N ALA A 15 11.23 8.51 11.34
CA ALA A 15 12.09 9.67 11.15
C ALA A 15 12.16 10.04 9.65
N ALA A 16 11.01 10.38 9.07
CA ALA A 16 10.85 10.70 7.65
C ALA A 16 9.80 11.79 7.46
N THR A 17 9.86 12.52 6.34
CA THR A 17 8.82 13.49 6.00
C THR A 17 7.54 12.78 5.51
N PRO A 18 6.36 13.41 5.61
CA PRO A 18 5.11 12.83 5.11
C PRO A 18 5.18 12.45 3.62
N GLU A 19 5.90 13.23 2.80
CA GLU A 19 6.07 12.95 1.36
C GLU A 19 6.86 11.67 1.12
N ARG A 20 7.87 11.39 1.94
CA ARG A 20 8.64 10.13 1.85
C ARG A 20 7.79 8.94 2.25
N VAL A 21 6.92 9.07 3.25
CA VAL A 21 5.99 8.01 3.63
C VAL A 21 4.94 7.81 2.53
N TRP A 22 4.41 8.89 1.96
CA TRP A 22 3.46 8.85 0.85
C TRP A 22 4.02 8.12 -0.37
N ALA A 23 5.28 8.39 -0.74
CA ALA A 23 5.96 7.71 -1.85
C ALA A 23 6.00 6.18 -1.64
N GLN A 24 6.22 5.70 -0.41
CA GLN A 24 6.25 4.26 -0.09
C GLN A 24 4.92 3.54 -0.31
N TRP A 25 3.81 4.27 -0.43
CA TRP A 25 2.47 3.74 -0.69
C TRP A 25 1.98 3.97 -2.13
N THR A 26 2.66 4.81 -2.90
CA THR A 26 2.18 5.29 -4.22
C THR A 26 3.15 5.07 -5.36
N ASP A 27 4.41 4.77 -5.05
CA ASP A 27 5.40 4.32 -6.02
C ASP A 27 5.45 2.78 -6.00
N PRO A 28 5.27 2.10 -7.15
CA PRO A 28 5.22 0.64 -7.21
C PRO A 28 6.56 -0.03 -6.86
N GLU A 29 7.69 0.58 -7.22
CA GLU A 29 9.02 0.02 -6.94
C GLU A 29 9.32 0.13 -5.44
N LEU A 30 8.99 1.27 -4.84
CA LEU A 30 9.15 1.47 -3.41
C LEU A 30 8.23 0.53 -2.60
N LEU A 31 6.95 0.39 -2.98
CA LEU A 31 6.03 -0.51 -2.30
C LEU A 31 6.50 -1.97 -2.37
N ALA A 32 6.99 -2.41 -3.53
CA ALA A 32 7.48 -3.78 -3.73
C ALA A 32 8.66 -4.12 -2.82
N SER A 33 9.43 -3.13 -2.37
CA SER A 33 10.61 -3.34 -1.51
C SER A 33 10.30 -3.81 -0.08
N TRP A 34 9.06 -3.64 0.40
CA TRP A 34 8.72 -3.93 1.81
C TRP A 34 7.34 -4.55 2.04
N PHE A 35 6.41 -4.48 1.09
CA PHE A 35 5.03 -4.94 1.31
C PHE A 35 4.94 -6.45 1.58
N CYS A 36 5.83 -7.25 0.98
CA CYS A 36 5.89 -8.68 1.24
C CYS A 36 6.51 -8.98 2.60
N PRO A 37 5.83 -9.71 3.51
CA PRO A 37 6.42 -10.12 4.78
C PRO A 37 7.62 -11.07 4.63
N ASN A 38 7.70 -11.80 3.52
CA ASN A 38 8.82 -12.69 3.21
C ASN A 38 9.73 -12.04 2.15
N PRO A 39 10.93 -11.56 2.53
CA PRO A 39 11.83 -10.86 1.61
C PRO A 39 12.42 -11.77 0.51
N ASP A 40 12.34 -13.10 0.66
CA ASP A 40 12.88 -14.04 -0.33
C ASP A 40 11.94 -14.26 -1.52
N LEU A 41 10.69 -13.78 -1.45
CA LEU A 41 9.73 -13.92 -2.54
C LEU A 41 9.84 -12.77 -3.55
N PRO A 42 9.82 -13.07 -4.86
CA PRO A 42 9.75 -12.01 -5.87
C PRO A 42 8.44 -11.25 -5.70
N THR A 43 8.56 -9.92 -5.59
CA THR A 43 7.43 -9.03 -5.36
C THR A 43 7.32 -8.01 -6.49
N THR A 44 6.13 -7.88 -7.07
CA THR A 44 5.83 -6.84 -8.07
C THR A 44 4.55 -6.11 -7.72
N CYS A 45 4.51 -4.83 -8.03
CA CYS A 45 3.38 -3.95 -7.76
C CYS A 45 2.96 -3.23 -9.05
N ASP A 46 1.65 -3.17 -9.29
CA ASP A 46 1.04 -2.33 -10.33
C ASP A 46 -0.03 -1.46 -9.66
N LEU A 47 0.14 -0.14 -9.73
CA LEU A 47 -0.62 0.85 -8.97
C LEU A 47 -1.15 1.96 -9.90
N ASP A 48 -2.46 2.02 -10.12
CA ASP A 48 -3.14 3.17 -10.74
C ASP A 48 -3.61 4.13 -9.63
N VAL A 49 -2.72 5.00 -9.16
CA VAL A 49 -2.90 5.81 -7.94
C VAL A 49 -3.84 7.00 -8.17
N ARG A 50 -5.13 6.71 -8.26
CA ARG A 50 -6.24 7.66 -8.34
C ARG A 50 -7.52 7.02 -7.79
N PRO A 51 -8.53 7.79 -7.36
CA PRO A 51 -9.82 7.22 -6.97
C PRO A 51 -10.41 6.33 -8.09
N GLY A 52 -10.80 5.11 -7.71
CA GLY A 52 -11.30 4.05 -8.62
C GLY A 52 -10.22 3.26 -9.37
N GLY A 53 -8.97 3.71 -9.34
CA GLY A 53 -7.83 3.04 -9.94
C GLY A 53 -7.56 1.69 -9.28
N ALA A 54 -7.17 0.69 -10.10
CA ALA A 54 -6.88 -0.65 -9.62
C ALA A 54 -5.45 -0.73 -9.08
N TRP A 55 -5.24 -1.60 -8.10
CA TRP A 55 -3.91 -1.95 -7.63
C TRP A 55 -3.77 -3.45 -7.45
N ARG A 56 -2.55 -3.95 -7.66
CA ARG A 56 -2.22 -5.36 -7.49
C ARG A 56 -0.79 -5.51 -6.99
N VAL A 57 -0.61 -6.37 -6.00
CA VAL A 57 0.71 -6.83 -5.52
C VAL A 57 0.77 -8.34 -5.69
N VAL A 58 1.81 -8.82 -6.36
CA VAL A 58 2.12 -10.25 -6.53
C VAL A 58 3.34 -10.58 -5.68
N MET A 59 3.26 -11.68 -4.92
CA MET A 59 4.30 -12.16 -4.01
C MET A 59 4.49 -13.67 -4.25
N GLY A 60 5.41 -14.03 -5.14
CA GLY A 60 5.52 -15.41 -5.63
C GLY A 60 4.22 -15.90 -6.29
N GLU A 61 3.62 -16.95 -5.76
CA GLU A 61 2.32 -17.50 -6.25
C GLU A 61 1.09 -16.76 -5.69
N TRP A 62 1.27 -15.88 -4.70
CA TRP A 62 0.19 -15.16 -4.05
C TRP A 62 -0.05 -13.81 -4.71
N ALA A 63 -1.30 -13.37 -4.72
CA ALA A 63 -1.63 -12.03 -5.17
C ALA A 63 -2.73 -11.41 -4.31
N VAL A 64 -2.57 -10.12 -4.03
CA VAL A 64 -3.57 -9.28 -3.40
C VAL A 64 -3.83 -8.07 -4.28
N GLY A 65 -5.03 -7.53 -4.23
CA GLY A 65 -5.37 -6.35 -5.01
C GLY A 65 -6.70 -5.77 -4.61
N GLY A 66 -7.00 -4.62 -5.19
CA GLY A 66 -8.22 -3.88 -4.92
C GLY A 66 -8.35 -2.65 -5.78
N ARG A 67 -9.14 -1.69 -5.30
CA ARG A 67 -9.28 -0.37 -5.89
C ARG A 67 -9.05 0.70 -4.83
N TYR A 68 -8.38 1.78 -5.19
CA TYR A 68 -8.30 2.95 -4.34
C TYR A 68 -9.69 3.60 -4.25
N VAL A 69 -10.19 3.80 -3.04
CA VAL A 69 -11.47 4.51 -2.82
C VAL A 69 -11.25 6.01 -2.78
N GLU A 70 -10.18 6.45 -2.11
CA GLU A 70 -9.75 7.84 -2.00
C GLU A 70 -8.24 7.91 -2.12
N VAL A 71 -7.73 8.97 -2.75
CA VAL A 71 -6.31 9.29 -2.85
C VAL A 71 -6.17 10.80 -2.64
N SER A 72 -5.59 11.19 -1.51
CA SER A 72 -5.39 12.58 -1.13
C SER A 72 -3.89 12.80 -0.92
N PRO A 73 -3.18 13.47 -1.85
CA PRO A 73 -1.75 13.69 -1.71
C PRO A 73 -1.45 14.58 -0.51
N VAL A 74 -0.23 14.49 0.01
CA VAL A 74 0.25 15.34 1.10
C VAL A 74 0.08 16.80 0.68
N THR A 75 -0.87 17.49 1.33
CA THR A 75 -1.08 18.93 1.15
C THR A 75 -0.38 19.61 2.32
N ARG A 76 0.49 20.57 2.02
CA ARG A 76 1.23 21.33 3.03
C ARG A 76 0.34 22.33 3.75
#